data_AF-A0A1Y2EGI1-F1
#
_entry.id   AF-A0A1Y2EGI1-F1
#
_cell.length_a   1.000
_cell.length_b   1.000
_cell.length_c   1.000
_cell.angle_alpha   90.00
_cell.angle_beta   90.00
_cell.angle_gamma   90.00
#
_symmetry.space_group_name_H-M   'P 1'
#
loop_
_entity.id
_entity.type
_entity.pdbx_description
1 polymer ?
#
loop_
_entity_poly.entity_id
_entity_poly.type
_entity_poly.pdbx_seq_one_letter_code
_entity_poly.pdbx_strand_id
1 'polypeptide(L)'
;MSHSKRNTSRAVFTSHEREQAKKAWSSTSARLSRDSFLPFASCRLCLEPAEDPVACPHGDIFCRECALNNILAQKKEIKRLEKVREAELRESKELKDQQDAEARERAIKEFEMTQNGLDVKKDHRSQPTDGAVTSTTEVETNGQNRAGKRKFEMDDEELQRIATEDRTKARKALDDEKAAKPTLPSFWTPSVTPSSNSKDALHDIVKKAKSNPICPAAPEDKPHAYSLHALITAHFSEEEDEKTRKKQRVCPSCKKALSNASKAMLAKPCGHVVCRNCVDRFMRSSGHHDPHAEDYDPESLRCYVCDADLVDKKSNDKGGKSKKKDKYKVKPGLVELRSEGTGFSAGGANQVQRSGVAFQC
;
A
#
# COMPACT_ATOMS: atom_id res chain seq x y z
N MET A 1 53.19 19.21 -26.76
CA MET A 1 51.95 19.27 -27.56
C MET A 1 50.77 19.25 -26.60
N SER A 2 50.10 20.39 -26.44
CA SER A 2 48.95 20.55 -25.57
C SER A 2 47.78 19.69 -26.04
N HIS A 3 47.34 18.75 -25.22
CA HIS A 3 46.22 17.86 -25.48
C HIS A 3 44.85 18.57 -25.30
N SER A 4 44.79 19.88 -25.57
CA SER A 4 43.61 20.70 -25.40
C SER A 4 42.76 20.67 -26.66
N LYS A 5 41.49 20.27 -26.52
CA LYS A 5 40.41 20.33 -27.53
C LYS A 5 40.28 19.09 -28.44
N ARG A 6 40.04 17.91 -27.86
CA ARG A 6 39.25 16.88 -28.56
C ARG A 6 37.76 17.17 -28.28
N ASN A 7 36.90 17.04 -29.28
CA ASN A 7 35.46 17.32 -29.16
C ASN A 7 34.75 16.41 -28.14
N THR A 8 35.38 15.30 -27.77
CA THR A 8 34.91 14.36 -26.73
C THR A 8 35.36 14.71 -25.32
N SER A 9 36.23 15.72 -25.14
CA SER A 9 36.72 16.15 -23.81
C SER A 9 36.12 17.47 -23.33
N ARG A 10 35.21 18.08 -24.11
CA ARG A 10 34.37 19.19 -23.63
C ARG A 10 33.11 18.59 -23.04
N ALA A 11 32.84 18.90 -21.78
CA ALA A 11 31.60 18.45 -21.16
C ALA A 11 30.41 19.08 -21.91
N VAL A 12 29.47 18.25 -22.36
CA VAL A 12 28.31 18.63 -23.20
C VAL A 12 27.47 19.71 -22.53
N PHE A 13 27.43 19.70 -21.19
CA PHE A 13 26.76 20.71 -20.38
C PHE A 13 27.71 21.82 -19.93
N THR A 14 27.18 23.03 -19.77
CA THR A 14 27.89 24.11 -19.06
C THR A 14 27.98 23.80 -17.56
N SER A 15 28.86 24.50 -16.82
CA SER A 15 28.90 24.38 -15.35
C SER A 15 27.56 24.74 -14.73
N HIS A 16 26.90 25.77 -15.27
CA HIS A 16 25.59 26.22 -14.82
C HIS A 16 24.49 25.18 -15.04
N GLU A 17 24.45 24.55 -16.22
CA GLU A 17 23.52 23.45 -16.51
C GLU A 17 23.76 22.24 -15.61
N ARG A 18 25.04 21.90 -15.32
CA ARG A 18 25.36 20.85 -14.34
C ARG A 18 24.89 21.20 -12.94
N GLU A 19 25.00 22.46 -12.52
CA GLU A 19 24.49 22.90 -11.21
C GLU A 19 22.96 22.86 -11.15
N GLN A 20 22.26 23.26 -12.22
CA GLN A 20 20.81 23.11 -12.30
C GLN A 20 20.39 21.65 -12.27
N ALA A 21 21.07 20.79 -13.04
CA ALA A 21 20.82 19.36 -13.06
C ALA A 21 21.07 18.70 -11.69
N LYS A 22 22.15 19.10 -11.01
CA LYS A 22 22.42 18.68 -9.63
C LYS A 22 21.31 19.13 -8.68
N LYS A 23 20.88 20.39 -8.74
CA LYS A 23 19.78 20.88 -7.88
C LYS A 23 18.45 20.16 -8.15
N ALA A 24 18.17 19.78 -9.39
CA ALA A 24 16.92 19.16 -9.79
C ALA A 24 16.87 17.64 -9.49
N TRP A 25 17.97 16.92 -9.75
CA TRP A 25 17.99 15.46 -9.74
C TRP A 25 18.94 14.83 -8.73
N SER A 26 19.97 15.53 -8.25
CA SER A 26 20.89 14.95 -7.26
C SER A 26 20.30 14.95 -5.86
N SER A 27 20.76 14.01 -5.03
CA SER A 27 20.41 13.98 -3.62
C SER A 27 20.87 15.26 -2.94
N THR A 28 19.92 16.07 -2.48
CA THR A 28 20.22 17.36 -1.83
C THR A 28 19.73 17.33 -0.41
N SER A 29 20.56 17.85 0.50
CA SER A 29 20.17 18.06 1.89
C SER A 29 20.19 19.53 2.26
N ALA A 30 19.17 20.01 2.95
CA ALA A 30 19.10 21.40 3.43
C ALA A 30 18.74 21.43 4.92
N ARG A 31 19.38 22.33 5.67
CA ARG A 31 19.00 22.60 7.06
C ARG A 31 17.85 23.59 7.10
N LEU A 32 16.76 23.25 7.79
CA LEU A 32 15.60 24.11 7.95
C LEU A 32 15.81 25.15 9.05
N SER A 33 15.34 26.36 8.81
CA SER A 33 15.29 27.45 9.80
C SER A 33 14.02 27.37 10.63
N ARG A 34 13.94 28.15 11.72
CA ARG A 34 12.76 28.26 12.60
C ARG A 34 11.47 28.55 11.82
N ASP A 35 11.55 29.37 10.78
CA ASP A 35 10.38 29.80 9.99
C ASP A 35 9.81 28.67 9.11
N SER A 36 10.57 27.59 8.93
CA SER A 36 10.11 26.38 8.24
C SER A 36 9.25 25.48 9.13
N PHE A 37 9.18 25.76 10.44
CA PHE A 37 8.40 24.99 11.40
C PHE A 37 7.09 25.68 11.74
N LEU A 38 6.01 24.90 11.71
CA LEU A 38 4.71 25.35 12.17
C LEU A 38 4.71 25.63 13.68
N PRO A 39 4.00 26.66 14.15
CA PRO A 39 3.73 26.84 15.57
C PRO A 39 3.04 25.63 16.19
N PHE A 40 3.18 25.47 17.51
CA PHE A 40 2.54 24.38 18.23
C PHE A 40 1.02 24.40 18.04
N ALA A 41 0.44 23.21 17.84
CA ALA A 41 -0.98 23.00 17.65
C ALA A 41 -1.59 23.74 16.44
N SER A 42 -0.81 23.84 15.36
CA SER A 42 -1.28 24.23 14.04
C SER A 42 -1.87 23.03 13.28
N CYS A 43 -2.81 23.29 12.39
CA CYS A 43 -3.43 22.29 11.53
C CYS A 43 -2.48 21.91 10.40
N ARG A 44 -2.27 20.61 10.18
CA ARG A 44 -1.39 20.13 9.10
C ARG A 44 -1.97 20.23 7.69
N LEU A 45 -3.24 20.61 7.55
CA LEU A 45 -3.91 20.78 6.26
C LEU A 45 -3.97 22.24 5.81
N CYS A 46 -4.40 23.17 6.68
CA CYS A 46 -4.44 24.60 6.36
C CYS A 46 -3.18 25.36 6.80
N LEU A 47 -2.29 24.76 7.60
CA LEU A 47 -1.03 25.35 8.07
C LEU A 47 -1.19 26.55 9.02
N GLU A 48 -2.41 26.81 9.49
CA GLU A 48 -2.73 27.85 10.47
C GLU A 48 -2.93 27.25 11.88
N PRO A 49 -2.91 28.08 12.95
CA PRO A 49 -3.30 27.64 14.29
C PRO A 49 -4.65 26.92 14.24
N ALA A 50 -4.73 25.69 14.75
CA ALA A 50 -5.91 24.87 14.53
C ALA A 50 -7.13 25.41 15.30
N GLU A 51 -8.19 25.72 14.57
CA GLU A 51 -9.53 26.04 15.09
C GLU A 51 -10.32 24.74 15.30
N ASP A 52 -11.00 24.63 16.44
CA ASP A 52 -11.64 23.39 16.91
C ASP A 52 -10.74 22.15 16.69
N PRO A 53 -9.58 22.11 17.35
CA PRO A 53 -8.54 21.15 17.01
C PRO A 53 -8.99 19.71 17.25
N VAL A 54 -8.77 18.87 16.25
CA VAL A 54 -8.96 17.43 16.31
C VAL A 54 -7.63 16.73 16.06
N ALA A 55 -7.41 15.62 16.76
CA ALA A 55 -6.22 14.81 16.63
C ALA A 55 -6.51 13.43 16.06
N CYS A 56 -5.65 12.98 15.16
CA CYS A 56 -5.58 11.59 14.73
C CYS A 56 -5.15 10.69 15.89
N PRO A 57 -5.45 9.37 15.89
CA PRO A 57 -4.92 8.44 16.88
C PRO A 57 -3.39 8.46 17.06
N HIS A 58 -2.62 8.96 16.09
CA HIS A 58 -1.17 9.06 16.14
C HIS A 58 -0.64 10.43 16.62
N GLY A 59 -1.53 11.38 16.95
CA GLY A 59 -1.16 12.67 17.55
C GLY A 59 -1.01 13.83 16.55
N ASP A 60 -1.38 13.65 15.28
CA ASP A 60 -1.41 14.73 14.28
C ASP A 60 -2.64 15.62 14.46
N ILE A 61 -2.45 16.94 14.44
CA ILE A 61 -3.49 17.94 14.71
C ILE A 61 -4.03 18.53 13.40
N PHE A 62 -5.35 18.71 13.35
CA PHE A 62 -6.09 19.31 12.25
C PHE A 62 -7.21 20.21 12.78
N CYS A 63 -7.67 21.18 11.98
CA CYS A 63 -8.98 21.77 12.20
C CYS A 63 -10.05 20.71 11.95
N ARG A 64 -11.16 20.74 12.70
CA ARG A 64 -12.27 19.80 12.51
C ARG A 64 -12.75 19.78 11.07
N GLU A 65 -13.04 20.94 10.49
CA GLU A 65 -13.50 21.08 9.10
C GLU A 65 -12.50 20.51 8.07
N CYS A 66 -11.22 20.86 8.20
CA CYS A 66 -10.16 20.39 7.32
C CYS A 66 -10.05 18.85 7.34
N ALA A 67 -10.07 18.25 8.52
CA ALA A 67 -10.02 16.80 8.66
C ALA A 67 -11.24 16.12 8.00
N LEU A 68 -12.44 16.64 8.24
CA LEU A 68 -13.68 16.12 7.65
C LEU A 68 -13.67 16.22 6.12
N ASN A 69 -13.33 17.38 5.58
CA ASN A 69 -13.27 17.63 4.14
C ASN A 69 -12.26 16.69 3.46
N ASN A 70 -11.09 16.50 4.06
CA ASN A 70 -10.09 15.59 3.52
C ASN A 70 -10.55 14.12 3.56
N ILE A 71 -11.16 13.67 4.67
CA ILE A 71 -11.73 12.31 4.76
C ILE A 71 -12.80 12.08 3.67
N LEU A 72 -13.67 13.06 3.43
CA LEU A 72 -14.71 12.98 2.40
C LEU A 72 -14.11 12.96 0.99
N ALA A 73 -13.12 13.81 0.72
CA ALA A 73 -12.41 13.83 -0.56
C ALA A 73 -11.73 12.49 -0.84
N GLN A 74 -11.01 11.93 0.14
CA GLN A 74 -10.39 10.62 0.01
C GLN A 74 -11.41 9.50 -0.21
N LYS A 75 -12.53 9.48 0.53
CA LYS A 75 -13.60 8.50 0.32
C LYS A 75 -14.22 8.59 -1.09
N LYS A 76 -14.40 9.80 -1.61
CA LYS A 76 -14.91 10.02 -2.98
C LYS A 76 -13.92 9.48 -4.01
N GLU A 77 -12.63 9.74 -3.84
CA GLU A 77 -11.59 9.25 -4.74
C GLU A 77 -11.43 7.73 -4.67
N ILE A 78 -11.45 7.16 -3.47
CA ILE A 78 -11.46 5.70 -3.25
C ILE A 78 -12.63 5.06 -4.00
N LYS A 79 -13.85 5.61 -3.86
CA LYS A 79 -15.02 5.11 -4.58
C LYS A 79 -14.88 5.23 -6.10
N ARG A 80 -14.27 6.32 -6.59
CA ARG A 80 -14.00 6.51 -8.03
C ARG A 80 -13.04 5.44 -8.56
N LEU A 81 -11.93 5.22 -7.87
CA LEU A 81 -10.92 4.21 -8.21
C LEU A 81 -11.48 2.78 -8.10
N GLU A 82 -12.33 2.51 -7.11
CA GLU A 82 -13.02 1.22 -6.99
C GLU A 82 -13.94 0.96 -8.18
N LYS A 83 -14.68 1.96 -8.66
CA LYS A 83 -15.55 1.83 -9.85
C LYS A 83 -14.74 1.57 -11.11
N VAL A 84 -13.62 2.28 -11.31
CA VAL A 84 -12.72 2.07 -12.45
C VAL A 84 -12.16 0.66 -12.42
N ARG A 85 -11.63 0.22 -11.27
CA ARG A 85 -11.12 -1.14 -11.08
C ARG A 85 -12.18 -2.21 -11.32
N GLU A 86 -13.43 -1.96 -10.92
CA GLU A 86 -14.54 -2.89 -11.17
C GLU A 86 -14.87 -2.98 -12.67
N ALA A 87 -14.86 -1.86 -13.40
CA ALA A 87 -15.06 -1.84 -14.84
C ALA A 87 -13.94 -2.58 -15.58
N GLU A 88 -12.67 -2.31 -15.26
CA GLU A 88 -11.50 -3.01 -15.82
C GLU A 88 -11.56 -4.52 -15.56
N LEU A 89 -11.99 -4.92 -14.35
CA LEU A 89 -12.13 -6.33 -14.00
C LEU A 89 -13.30 -7.00 -14.74
N ARG A 90 -14.36 -6.27 -15.08
CA ARG A 90 -15.47 -6.75 -15.91
C ARG A 90 -15.02 -6.95 -17.35
N GLU A 91 -14.39 -5.94 -17.95
CA GLU A 91 -13.84 -6.00 -19.31
C GLU A 91 -12.80 -7.13 -19.44
N SER A 92 -11.90 -7.28 -18.45
CA SER A 92 -10.92 -8.37 -18.43
C SER A 92 -11.57 -9.76 -18.37
N LYS A 93 -12.70 -9.91 -17.65
CA LYS A 93 -13.45 -11.17 -17.62
C LYS A 93 -14.13 -11.44 -18.94
N GLU A 94 -14.80 -10.45 -19.52
CA GLU A 94 -15.45 -10.58 -20.84
C GLU A 94 -14.43 -10.97 -21.92
N LEU A 95 -13.24 -10.36 -21.92
CA LEU A 95 -12.15 -10.72 -22.83
C LEU A 95 -11.65 -12.16 -22.60
N LYS A 96 -11.54 -12.60 -21.35
CA LYS A 96 -11.16 -13.99 -21.03
C LYS A 96 -12.22 -14.99 -21.48
N ASP A 97 -13.49 -14.69 -21.26
CA ASP A 97 -14.61 -15.54 -21.68
C ASP A 97 -14.68 -15.66 -23.21
N GLN A 98 -14.39 -14.56 -23.92
CA GLN A 98 -14.25 -14.56 -25.39
C GLN A 98 -13.08 -15.42 -25.85
N GLN A 99 -11.90 -15.28 -25.23
CA GLN A 99 -10.73 -16.11 -25.55
C GLN A 99 -10.97 -17.59 -25.26
N ASP A 100 -11.64 -17.92 -24.16
CA ASP A 100 -11.96 -19.30 -23.78
C ASP A 100 -13.08 -19.89 -24.67
N ALA A 101 -13.95 -19.06 -25.25
CA ALA A 101 -14.89 -19.48 -26.30
C ALA A 101 -14.17 -19.74 -27.62
N GLU A 102 -13.29 -18.84 -28.07
CA GLU A 102 -12.46 -19.01 -29.27
C GLU A 102 -11.60 -20.28 -29.18
N ALA A 103 -10.96 -20.52 -28.03
CA ALA A 103 -10.16 -21.72 -27.78
C ALA A 103 -11.01 -23.00 -27.81
N ARG A 104 -12.25 -22.96 -27.28
CA ARG A 104 -13.19 -24.09 -27.35
C ARG A 104 -13.61 -24.40 -28.77
N GLU A 105 -14.03 -23.40 -29.54
CA GLU A 105 -14.43 -23.59 -30.93
C GLU A 105 -13.29 -24.14 -31.78
N ARG A 106 -12.06 -23.70 -31.52
CA ARG A 106 -10.88 -24.21 -32.22
C ARG A 106 -10.55 -25.65 -31.85
N ALA A 107 -10.66 -26.01 -30.56
CA ALA A 107 -10.47 -27.38 -30.12
C ALA A 107 -11.50 -28.33 -30.77
N ILE A 108 -12.77 -27.90 -30.89
CA ILE A 108 -13.81 -28.67 -31.59
C ILE A 108 -13.45 -28.84 -33.07
N LYS A 109 -13.06 -27.76 -33.77
CA LYS A 109 -12.65 -27.82 -35.18
C LYS A 109 -11.43 -28.72 -35.41
N GLU A 110 -10.42 -28.65 -34.54
CA GLU A 110 -9.24 -29.53 -34.61
C GLU A 110 -9.65 -30.99 -34.43
N PHE A 111 -10.52 -31.28 -33.45
CA PHE A 111 -11.07 -32.62 -33.25
C PHE A 111 -11.87 -33.14 -34.45
N GLU A 112 -12.75 -32.31 -35.04
CA GLU A 112 -13.51 -32.66 -36.25
C GLU A 112 -12.58 -32.96 -37.44
N MET A 113 -11.53 -32.15 -37.65
CA MET A 113 -10.53 -32.41 -38.70
C MET A 113 -9.78 -33.72 -38.47
N THR A 114 -9.38 -34.02 -37.23
CA THR A 114 -8.73 -35.29 -36.86
C THR A 114 -9.66 -36.49 -37.11
N GLN A 115 -10.95 -36.40 -36.76
CA GLN A 115 -11.93 -37.48 -37.04
C GLN A 115 -12.15 -37.70 -38.54
N ASN A 116 -12.11 -36.63 -39.34
CA ASN A 116 -12.27 -36.71 -40.78
C ASN A 116 -11.02 -37.25 -41.51
N GLY A 117 -9.99 -37.69 -40.79
CA GLY A 117 -8.76 -38.25 -41.36
C GLY A 117 -7.83 -37.22 -42.01
N LEU A 118 -8.12 -35.92 -41.84
CA LEU A 118 -7.25 -34.81 -42.24
C LEU A 118 -6.24 -34.54 -41.11
N ASP A 119 -5.50 -35.58 -40.73
CA ASP A 119 -4.42 -35.43 -39.76
C ASP A 119 -3.28 -34.69 -40.48
N VAL A 120 -3.26 -33.37 -40.33
CA VAL A 120 -2.11 -32.56 -40.71
C VAL A 120 -0.99 -33.00 -39.78
N LYS A 121 -0.16 -33.95 -40.22
CA LYS A 121 1.10 -34.31 -39.58
C LYS A 121 1.84 -33.01 -39.31
N LYS A 122 1.73 -32.48 -38.09
CA LYS A 122 2.60 -31.41 -37.60
C LYS A 122 3.98 -32.02 -37.63
N ASP A 123 4.77 -31.54 -38.58
CA ASP A 123 6.14 -31.97 -38.83
C ASP A 123 6.95 -31.69 -37.57
N HIS A 124 6.98 -32.67 -36.66
CA HIS A 124 7.83 -32.66 -35.49
C HIS A 124 9.26 -32.88 -35.98
N ARG A 125 9.91 -31.79 -36.37
CA ARG A 125 11.36 -31.74 -36.50
C ARG A 125 11.97 -31.78 -35.10
N SER A 126 12.00 -32.97 -34.52
CA SER A 126 12.89 -33.38 -33.45
C SER A 126 13.54 -34.70 -33.87
N GLN A 127 14.86 -34.72 -33.74
CA GLN A 127 15.84 -35.78 -34.04
C GLN A 127 15.37 -37.25 -34.05
N PRO A 128 16.07 -38.10 -34.84
CA PRO A 128 15.70 -39.48 -35.08
C PRO A 128 15.96 -40.33 -33.84
N THR A 129 15.02 -41.22 -33.52
CA THR A 129 15.35 -42.48 -32.85
C THR A 129 14.77 -43.59 -33.70
N ASP A 130 15.64 -44.55 -34.00
CA ASP A 130 15.46 -45.65 -34.94
C ASP A 130 14.22 -46.50 -34.65
N GLY A 131 13.57 -46.97 -35.72
CA GLY A 131 12.53 -47.99 -35.61
C GLY A 131 11.61 -48.09 -36.82
N ALA A 132 12.17 -48.21 -38.01
CA ALA A 132 11.40 -48.65 -39.18
C ALA A 132 10.97 -50.11 -38.99
N VAL A 133 9.67 -50.39 -39.00
CA VAL A 133 9.17 -51.72 -39.39
C VAL A 133 7.94 -51.56 -40.27
N THR A 134 8.19 -51.83 -41.54
CA THR A 134 7.28 -52.06 -42.65
C THR A 134 6.28 -53.17 -42.32
N SER A 135 5.00 -52.94 -42.61
CA SER A 135 3.96 -53.96 -42.51
C SER A 135 4.03 -54.91 -43.71
N THR A 136 4.53 -56.13 -43.47
CA THR A 136 4.24 -57.29 -44.32
C THR A 136 3.49 -58.32 -43.49
N THR A 137 2.35 -58.73 -44.01
CA THR A 137 1.51 -59.85 -43.58
C THR A 137 2.29 -61.15 -43.54
N GLU A 138 2.17 -61.93 -42.47
CA GLU A 138 1.95 -63.40 -42.46
C GLU A 138 1.87 -64.00 -41.02
N VAL A 139 0.71 -64.62 -40.75
CA VAL A 139 0.35 -65.85 -40.02
C VAL A 139 1.27 -66.48 -38.94
N GLU A 140 0.67 -66.73 -37.76
CA GLU A 140 0.90 -67.73 -36.67
C GLU A 140 2.33 -67.98 -36.12
N THR A 141 2.62 -67.89 -34.81
CA THR A 141 2.15 -68.77 -33.72
C THR A 141 2.57 -68.23 -32.34
N ASN A 142 1.75 -68.56 -31.35
CA ASN A 142 1.89 -68.61 -29.88
C ASN A 142 3.21 -68.17 -29.17
N GLY A 143 3.08 -67.33 -28.13
CA GLY A 143 4.17 -67.06 -27.18
C GLY A 143 3.86 -65.92 -26.21
N GLN A 144 3.79 -66.23 -24.91
CA GLN A 144 3.30 -65.40 -23.82
C GLN A 144 4.14 -64.14 -23.53
N ASN A 145 3.48 -63.00 -23.33
CA ASN A 145 3.66 -62.04 -22.22
C ASN A 145 2.93 -60.72 -22.52
N ARG A 146 1.64 -60.65 -22.20
CA ARG A 146 0.90 -59.37 -22.17
C ARG A 146 0.97 -58.81 -20.76
N ALA A 147 1.80 -57.78 -20.58
CA ALA A 147 1.61 -56.82 -19.51
C ALA A 147 0.14 -56.35 -19.54
N GLY A 148 -0.52 -56.40 -18.39
CA GLY A 148 -1.95 -56.16 -18.26
C GLY A 148 -2.37 -54.87 -18.95
N LYS A 149 -3.21 -55.02 -19.98
CA LYS A 149 -4.06 -53.94 -20.45
C LYS A 149 -4.99 -53.59 -19.30
N ARG A 150 -4.61 -52.62 -18.47
CA ARG A 150 -5.58 -51.94 -17.60
C ARG A 150 -6.65 -51.41 -18.53
N LYS A 151 -7.85 -51.97 -18.40
CA LYS A 151 -9.04 -51.52 -19.10
C LYS A 151 -9.17 -50.04 -18.75
N PHE A 152 -9.07 -49.16 -19.73
CA PHE A 152 -9.26 -47.73 -19.55
C PHE A 152 -10.73 -47.56 -19.17
N GLU A 153 -11.01 -47.47 -17.88
CA GLU A 153 -12.34 -47.12 -17.39
C GLU A 153 -12.42 -45.61 -17.48
N MET A 154 -13.21 -45.14 -18.45
CA MET A 154 -13.37 -43.73 -18.76
C MET A 154 -14.21 -43.10 -17.64
N ASP A 155 -13.55 -42.73 -16.55
CA ASP A 155 -14.16 -42.02 -15.44
C ASP A 155 -14.43 -40.56 -15.82
N ASP A 156 -15.54 -40.00 -15.33
CA ASP A 156 -15.96 -38.62 -15.61
C ASP A 156 -14.88 -37.59 -15.22
N GLU A 157 -14.07 -37.87 -14.19
CA GLU A 157 -12.93 -37.02 -13.81
C GLU A 157 -11.77 -37.08 -14.81
N GLU A 158 -11.53 -38.23 -15.44
CA GLU A 158 -10.47 -38.37 -16.46
C GLU A 158 -10.90 -37.68 -17.77
N LEU A 159 -12.17 -37.79 -18.14
CA LEU A 159 -12.79 -37.02 -19.24
C LEU A 159 -12.67 -35.50 -19.04
N GLN A 160 -12.97 -35.02 -17.83
CA GLN A 160 -12.82 -33.59 -17.51
C GLN A 160 -11.36 -33.14 -17.60
N ARG A 161 -10.42 -33.98 -17.14
CA ARG A 161 -8.99 -33.69 -17.24
C ARG A 161 -8.53 -33.59 -18.70
N ILE A 162 -8.89 -34.56 -19.53
CA ILE A 162 -8.58 -34.55 -20.97
C ILE A 162 -9.18 -33.31 -21.64
N ALA A 163 -10.43 -32.97 -21.33
CA ALA A 163 -11.08 -31.77 -21.86
C ALA A 163 -10.38 -30.47 -21.42
N THR A 164 -9.87 -30.39 -20.19
CA THR A 164 -9.08 -29.24 -19.75
C THR A 164 -7.72 -29.20 -20.42
N GLU A 165 -7.04 -30.33 -20.59
CA GLU A 165 -5.75 -30.42 -21.25
C GLU A 165 -5.84 -30.00 -22.72
N ASP A 166 -6.84 -30.47 -23.46
CA ASP A 166 -7.03 -30.09 -24.86
C ASP A 166 -7.40 -28.60 -25.01
N ARG A 167 -8.18 -28.04 -24.08
CA ARG A 167 -8.43 -26.58 -24.04
C ARG A 167 -7.15 -25.79 -23.78
N THR A 168 -6.27 -26.26 -22.90
CA THR A 168 -4.98 -25.60 -22.65
C THR A 168 -4.02 -25.70 -23.83
N LYS A 169 -3.98 -26.85 -24.53
CA LYS A 169 -3.21 -27.03 -25.77
C LYS A 169 -3.71 -26.11 -26.87
N ALA A 170 -5.03 -26.03 -27.08
CA ALA A 170 -5.63 -25.13 -28.06
C ALA A 170 -5.33 -23.65 -27.76
N ARG A 171 -5.39 -23.26 -26.48
CA ARG A 171 -4.99 -21.90 -26.04
C ARG A 171 -3.52 -21.62 -26.33
N LYS A 172 -2.63 -22.56 -26.02
CA LYS A 172 -1.19 -22.41 -26.29
C LYS A 172 -0.90 -22.29 -27.78
N ALA A 173 -1.56 -23.10 -28.63
CA ALA A 173 -1.42 -23.01 -30.07
C ALA A 173 -1.90 -21.66 -30.64
N LEU A 174 -2.98 -21.09 -30.09
CA LEU A 174 -3.44 -19.74 -30.45
C LEU A 174 -2.46 -18.66 -30.03
N ASP A 175 -1.86 -18.78 -28.84
CA ASP A 175 -0.84 -17.84 -28.36
C ASP A 175 0.43 -17.93 -29.21
N ASP A 176 0.87 -19.14 -29.57
CA ASP A 176 2.02 -19.38 -30.44
C ASP A 176 1.77 -18.82 -31.87
N GLU A 177 0.57 -18.99 -32.43
CA GLU A 177 0.19 -18.38 -33.72
C GLU A 177 0.12 -16.85 -33.65
N LYS A 178 -0.39 -16.29 -32.54
CA LYS A 178 -0.41 -14.84 -32.31
C LYS A 178 1.00 -14.29 -32.14
N ALA A 179 1.91 -15.04 -31.50
CA ALA A 179 3.31 -14.68 -31.34
C ALA A 179 4.14 -14.83 -32.62
N ALA A 180 3.77 -15.76 -33.51
CA ALA A 180 4.43 -15.96 -34.81
C ALA A 180 4.05 -14.91 -35.86
N LYS A 181 2.98 -14.13 -35.65
CA LYS A 181 2.64 -12.99 -36.52
C LYS A 181 3.73 -11.92 -36.40
N PRO A 182 4.29 -11.42 -37.53
CA PRO A 182 5.40 -10.47 -37.49
C PRO A 182 4.97 -9.18 -36.78
N THR A 183 5.59 -8.90 -35.63
CA THR A 183 5.40 -7.65 -34.90
C THR A 183 6.11 -6.53 -35.67
N LEU A 184 5.34 -5.60 -36.23
CA LEU A 184 5.92 -4.40 -36.84
C LEU A 184 6.69 -3.61 -35.77
N PRO A 185 7.89 -3.06 -36.06
CA PRO A 185 8.68 -2.26 -35.11
C PRO A 185 8.09 -0.86 -34.88
N SER A 186 6.78 -0.69 -35.05
CA SER A 186 6.07 0.58 -34.88
C SER A 186 5.48 0.64 -33.48
N PHE A 187 6.21 1.25 -32.56
CA PHE A 187 5.77 1.50 -31.18
C PHE A 187 4.50 2.38 -31.09
N TRP A 188 4.19 3.16 -32.13
CA TRP A 188 3.10 4.15 -32.14
C TRP A 188 1.78 3.64 -32.70
N THR A 189 1.70 2.38 -33.14
CA THR A 189 0.47 1.83 -33.69
C THR A 189 -0.36 1.21 -32.57
N PRO A 190 -1.60 1.67 -32.28
CA PRO A 190 -2.40 1.20 -31.13
C PRO A 190 -2.70 -0.31 -31.11
N SER A 191 -2.59 -0.99 -32.25
CA SER A 191 -2.75 -2.43 -32.39
C SER A 191 -1.47 -3.23 -32.10
N VAL A 192 -0.31 -2.57 -32.02
CA VAL A 192 1.03 -3.17 -31.79
C VAL A 192 1.70 -2.54 -30.56
N THR A 193 1.10 -1.52 -29.94
CA THR A 193 1.54 -1.02 -28.65
C THR A 193 1.53 -2.19 -27.67
N PRO A 194 2.68 -2.60 -27.12
CA PRO A 194 2.68 -3.60 -26.07
C PRO A 194 1.83 -3.04 -24.96
N SER A 195 0.64 -3.61 -24.74
CA SER A 195 -0.12 -3.33 -23.52
C SER A 195 0.86 -3.63 -22.40
N SER A 196 1.18 -2.63 -21.59
CA SER A 196 2.31 -2.63 -20.65
C SER A 196 2.24 -3.71 -19.55
N ASN A 197 1.32 -4.67 -19.65
CA ASN A 197 0.98 -5.64 -18.61
C ASN A 197 0.95 -7.11 -19.10
N SER A 198 1.45 -7.47 -20.30
CA SER A 198 1.36 -8.87 -20.76
C SER A 198 2.51 -9.78 -20.31
N LYS A 199 3.71 -9.23 -20.04
CA LYS A 199 4.87 -10.00 -19.58
C LYS A 199 5.21 -9.84 -18.09
N ASP A 200 4.68 -8.80 -17.45
CA ASP A 200 4.75 -8.69 -16.00
C ASP A 200 3.56 -9.45 -15.40
N ALA A 201 3.80 -10.70 -15.03
CA ALA A 201 2.99 -11.44 -14.07
C ALA A 201 3.08 -10.82 -12.65
N LEU A 202 2.98 -9.49 -12.54
CA LEU A 202 2.83 -8.73 -11.31
C LEU A 202 1.35 -8.46 -10.99
N HIS A 203 0.41 -9.09 -11.71
CA HIS A 203 -0.96 -9.21 -11.24
C HIS A 203 -1.09 -10.38 -10.27
N ASP A 204 -0.30 -10.30 -9.19
CA ASP A 204 -0.78 -10.78 -7.90
C ASP A 204 -2.17 -10.17 -7.74
N ILE A 205 -3.18 -11.00 -7.56
CA ILE A 205 -4.57 -10.55 -7.43
C ILE A 205 -4.53 -9.59 -6.25
N VAL A 206 -4.56 -8.28 -6.54
CA VAL A 206 -4.61 -7.26 -5.50
C VAL A 206 -5.91 -7.51 -4.78
N LYS A 207 -5.83 -8.30 -3.70
CA LYS A 207 -6.90 -8.56 -2.75
C LYS A 207 -7.53 -7.20 -2.53
N LYS A 208 -8.83 -7.04 -2.80
CA LYS A 208 -9.58 -5.80 -2.65
C LYS A 208 -9.16 -5.12 -1.35
N ALA A 209 -8.14 -4.27 -1.41
CA ALA A 209 -7.61 -3.63 -0.24
C ALA A 209 -8.66 -2.57 0.02
N LYS A 210 -9.44 -2.76 1.09
CA LYS A 210 -10.39 -1.74 1.56
C LYS A 210 -9.53 -0.53 1.90
N SER A 211 -9.33 0.35 0.93
CA SER A 211 -8.58 1.58 1.11
C SER A 211 -9.40 2.42 2.07
N ASN A 212 -8.87 2.61 3.26
CA ASN A 212 -9.41 3.58 4.21
C ASN A 212 -8.69 4.90 3.95
N PRO A 213 -9.32 6.03 4.28
CA PRO A 213 -8.64 7.31 4.25
C PRO A 213 -7.35 7.27 5.07
N ILE A 214 -6.26 7.77 4.49
CA ILE A 214 -4.91 7.82 5.07
C ILE A 214 -4.69 9.22 5.63
N CYS A 215 -4.12 9.32 6.82
CA CYS A 215 -3.79 10.61 7.42
C CYS A 215 -2.79 11.36 6.52
N PRO A 216 -3.09 12.59 6.07
CA PRO A 216 -2.18 13.38 5.22
C PRO A 216 -0.84 13.71 5.88
N ALA A 217 -0.79 13.63 7.21
CA ALA A 217 0.38 13.87 8.03
C ALA A 217 1.18 12.60 8.35
N ALA A 218 0.71 11.44 7.91
CA ALA A 218 1.44 10.20 8.15
C ALA A 218 2.78 10.23 7.40
N PRO A 219 3.87 9.79 8.04
CA PRO A 219 5.15 9.63 7.34
C PRO A 219 5.01 8.54 6.26
N GLU A 220 5.71 8.70 5.15
CA GLU A 220 5.67 7.75 4.02
C GLU A 220 6.05 6.32 4.45
N ASP A 221 6.97 6.19 5.40
CA ASP A 221 7.41 4.89 5.93
C ASP A 221 6.32 4.16 6.75
N LYS A 222 5.39 4.91 7.34
CA LYS A 222 4.35 4.37 8.25
C LYS A 222 3.00 5.07 8.01
N PRO A 223 2.37 4.82 6.85
CA PRO A 223 1.04 5.33 6.58
C PRO A 223 0.05 4.74 7.59
N HIS A 224 -0.81 5.58 8.14
CA HIS A 224 -1.86 5.14 9.04
C HIS A 224 -3.21 5.65 8.57
N ALA A 225 -4.22 4.79 8.70
CA ALA A 225 -5.58 5.17 8.38
C ALA A 225 -6.16 6.07 9.47
N TYR A 226 -6.99 7.03 9.07
CA TYR A 226 -7.76 7.86 9.98
C TYR A 226 -9.21 7.95 9.53
N SER A 227 -10.13 8.04 10.48
CA SER A 227 -11.57 7.98 10.25
C SER A 227 -12.28 8.93 11.21
N LEU A 228 -13.50 9.33 10.86
CA LEU A 228 -14.34 10.22 11.65
C LEU A 228 -14.47 9.77 13.11
N HIS A 229 -14.74 8.48 13.33
CA HIS A 229 -14.90 7.91 14.67
C HIS A 229 -13.60 7.79 15.45
N ALA A 230 -12.46 7.86 14.76
CA ALA A 230 -11.14 7.74 15.37
C ALA A 230 -10.52 9.11 15.72
N LEU A 231 -11.12 10.22 15.26
CA LEU A 231 -10.69 11.56 15.62
C LEU A 231 -11.05 11.87 17.07
N ILE A 232 -10.08 12.41 17.81
CA ILE A 232 -10.26 12.88 19.18
C ILE A 232 -10.30 14.40 19.15
N THR A 233 -11.31 15.03 19.75
CA THR A 233 -11.30 16.48 19.97
C THR A 233 -10.21 16.82 20.97
N ALA A 234 -9.32 17.75 20.64
CA ALA A 234 -8.29 18.23 21.55
C ALA A 234 -8.80 19.47 22.30
N HIS A 235 -8.82 19.40 23.63
CA HIS A 235 -9.19 20.49 24.51
C HIS A 235 -7.93 21.11 25.08
N PHE A 236 -7.61 22.32 24.62
CA PHE A 236 -6.51 23.13 25.14
C PHE A 236 -7.04 24.13 26.17
N SER A 237 -6.32 24.30 27.27
CA SER A 237 -6.52 25.42 28.18
C SER A 237 -5.79 26.64 27.62
N GLU A 238 -6.46 27.78 27.56
CA GLU A 238 -5.91 29.02 27.04
C GLU A 238 -5.85 30.07 28.15
N GLU A 239 -4.70 30.74 28.27
CA GLU A 239 -4.51 31.90 29.13
C GLU A 239 -4.05 33.08 28.26
N GLU A 240 -4.45 34.30 28.62
CA GLU A 240 -3.97 35.51 27.94
C GLU A 240 -2.62 35.93 28.53
N ASP A 241 -1.60 36.00 27.67
CA ASP A 241 -0.28 36.48 28.09
C ASP A 241 -0.33 38.00 28.30
N GLU A 242 -0.01 38.43 29.52
CA GLU A 242 -0.01 39.83 29.96
C GLU A 242 0.85 40.73 29.06
N LYS A 243 1.93 40.18 28.47
CA LYS A 243 2.89 40.95 27.66
C LYS A 243 2.47 41.10 26.22
N THR A 244 1.83 40.07 25.65
CA THR A 244 1.51 40.02 24.22
C THR A 244 0.02 40.20 23.93
N ARG A 245 -0.84 40.16 24.95
CA ARG A 245 -2.32 40.15 24.86
C ARG A 245 -2.86 39.09 23.89
N LYS A 246 -2.08 38.06 23.62
CA LYS A 246 -2.45 36.94 22.76
C LYS A 246 -2.83 35.75 23.64
N LYS A 247 -3.86 35.03 23.23
CA LYS A 247 -4.25 33.77 23.85
C LYS A 247 -3.17 32.74 23.59
N GLN A 248 -2.60 32.19 24.65
CA GLN A 248 -1.57 31.17 24.60
C GLN A 248 -2.10 29.89 25.21
N ARG A 249 -1.87 28.77 24.51
CA ARG A 249 -2.24 27.43 25.00
C ARG A 249 -1.27 27.00 26.10
N VAL A 250 -1.81 26.66 27.27
CA VAL A 250 -1.05 26.31 28.47
C VAL A 250 -1.40 24.90 28.95
N CYS A 251 -0.47 24.30 29.69
CA CYS A 251 -0.72 23.04 30.40
C CYS A 251 -1.62 23.30 31.61
N PRO A 252 -2.73 22.57 31.80
CA PRO A 252 -3.62 22.78 32.94
C PRO A 252 -2.99 22.47 34.29
N SER A 253 -1.99 21.58 34.35
CA SER A 253 -1.34 21.18 35.61
C SER A 253 -0.27 22.17 36.09
N CYS A 254 0.55 22.70 35.18
CA CYS A 254 1.68 23.57 35.55
C CYS A 254 1.57 25.00 35.03
N LYS A 255 0.49 25.34 34.30
CA LYS A 255 0.25 26.63 33.65
C LYS A 255 1.39 27.10 32.72
N LYS A 256 2.29 26.19 32.36
CA LYS A 256 3.38 26.49 31.43
C LYS A 256 2.83 26.51 30.01
N ALA A 257 3.20 27.55 29.26
CA ALA A 257 3.04 27.65 27.82
C ALA A 257 3.45 26.36 27.08
N LEU A 258 2.52 25.80 26.30
CA LEU A 258 2.79 24.66 25.43
C LEU A 258 3.46 25.14 24.15
N SER A 259 4.57 24.48 23.80
CA SER A 259 5.37 24.76 22.61
C SER A 259 5.83 23.46 21.95
N ASN A 260 6.45 23.53 20.77
CA ASN A 260 6.96 22.35 20.06
C ASN A 260 8.00 21.55 20.88
N ALA A 261 8.64 22.17 21.87
CA ALA A 261 9.59 21.52 22.77
C ALA A 261 8.93 20.87 24.01
N SER A 262 7.68 21.22 24.32
CA SER A 262 7.00 20.76 25.55
C SER A 262 6.55 19.30 25.53
N LYS A 263 6.61 18.64 24.36
CA LYS A 263 6.13 17.27 24.11
C LYS A 263 4.75 17.06 24.75
N ALA A 264 3.77 17.82 24.28
CA ALA A 264 2.42 17.77 24.83
C ALA A 264 1.78 16.41 24.54
N MET A 265 1.04 15.89 25.52
CA MET A 265 0.35 14.61 25.48
C MET A 265 -1.16 14.85 25.49
N LEU A 266 -1.88 14.16 24.62
CA LEU A 266 -3.33 14.12 24.55
C LEU A 266 -3.85 12.88 25.28
N ALA A 267 -4.76 13.07 26.24
CA ALA A 267 -5.47 12.00 26.92
C ALA A 267 -6.69 11.54 26.11
N LYS A 268 -6.83 10.24 25.86
CA LYS A 268 -7.95 9.63 25.15
C LYS A 268 -8.79 8.81 26.12
N PRO A 269 -10.13 8.95 26.13
CA PRO A 269 -10.97 9.62 25.13
C PRO A 269 -11.30 11.11 25.43
N CYS A 270 -10.95 11.62 26.60
CA CYS A 270 -11.42 12.92 27.10
C CYS A 270 -10.86 14.16 26.36
N GLY A 271 -9.76 14.02 25.63
CA GLY A 271 -9.23 15.08 24.77
C GLY A 271 -8.39 16.15 25.45
N HIS A 272 -8.16 16.07 26.77
CA HIS A 272 -7.35 17.07 27.47
C HIS A 272 -5.86 16.96 27.10
N VAL A 273 -5.22 18.11 26.93
CA VAL A 273 -3.79 18.20 26.58
C VAL A 273 -2.95 18.66 27.77
N VAL A 274 -1.91 17.89 28.10
CA VAL A 274 -1.03 18.10 29.26
C VAL A 274 0.43 17.95 28.82
N CYS A 275 1.37 18.72 29.36
CA CYS A 275 2.79 18.55 29.02
C CYS A 275 3.35 17.22 29.55
N ARG A 276 4.32 16.62 28.86
CA ARG A 276 4.91 15.32 29.23
C ARG A 276 5.39 15.27 30.69
N ASN A 277 6.04 16.33 31.17
CA ASN A 277 6.53 16.39 32.55
C ASN A 277 5.41 16.29 33.59
N CYS A 278 4.22 16.82 33.30
CA CYS A 278 3.07 16.71 34.22
C CYS A 278 2.42 15.34 34.10
N VAL A 279 2.38 14.75 32.91
CA VAL A 279 1.92 13.37 32.72
C VAL A 279 2.78 12.39 33.52
N ASP A 280 4.10 12.51 33.43
CA ASP A 280 5.03 11.59 34.09
C ASP A 280 5.03 11.76 35.62
N ARG A 281 4.60 12.92 36.15
CA ARG A 281 4.55 13.20 37.61
C ARG A 281 3.18 12.94 38.24
N PHE A 282 2.09 13.25 37.53
CA PHE A 282 0.74 13.27 38.10
C PHE A 282 -0.19 12.20 37.54
N MET A 283 0.10 11.63 36.37
CA MET A 283 -0.79 10.66 35.72
C MET A 283 -0.21 9.26 35.69
N ARG A 284 1.11 9.12 35.47
CA ARG A 284 1.79 7.83 35.58
C ARG A 284 2.14 7.60 37.04
N SER A 285 1.83 6.41 37.56
CA SER A 285 2.26 6.02 38.90
C SER A 285 3.79 6.09 38.98
N SER A 286 4.30 6.92 39.89
CA SER A 286 5.69 6.80 40.30
C SER A 286 5.80 5.45 41.00
N GLY A 287 6.72 4.58 40.57
CA GLY A 287 6.88 3.21 41.11
C GLY A 287 7.26 3.10 42.60
N HIS A 288 7.05 4.15 43.40
CA HIS A 288 7.06 4.11 44.84
C HIS A 288 5.70 3.62 45.35
N HIS A 289 5.69 2.36 45.76
CA HIS A 289 4.59 1.75 46.50
C HIS A 289 4.49 2.41 47.88
N ASP A 290 3.38 3.10 48.15
CA ASP A 290 3.02 3.53 49.49
C ASP A 290 2.47 2.32 50.27
N PRO A 291 3.15 1.85 51.33
CA PRO A 291 2.74 0.68 52.11
C PRO A 291 1.38 0.83 52.80
N HIS A 292 0.81 2.04 52.84
CA HIS A 292 -0.47 2.32 53.48
C HIS A 292 -1.64 2.54 52.50
N ALA A 293 -1.40 2.45 51.19
CA ALA A 293 -2.46 2.54 50.19
C ALA A 293 -3.01 1.15 49.86
N GLU A 294 -4.15 0.77 50.46
CA GLU A 294 -4.79 -0.55 50.28
C GLU A 294 -5.28 -0.81 48.85
N ASP A 295 -5.46 0.25 48.03
CA ASP A 295 -5.97 0.19 46.65
C ASP A 295 -4.93 0.63 45.58
N TYR A 296 -3.64 0.34 45.78
CA TYR A 296 -2.62 0.68 44.79
C TYR A 296 -2.69 -0.24 43.56
N ASP A 297 -3.40 0.20 42.52
CA ASP A 297 -3.32 -0.40 41.18
C ASP A 297 -2.19 0.28 40.37
N PRO A 298 -1.04 -0.39 40.16
CA PRO A 298 0.09 0.17 39.41
C PRO A 298 -0.25 0.45 37.94
N GLU A 299 -1.33 -0.12 37.40
CA GLU A 299 -1.79 0.11 36.03
C GLU A 299 -2.85 1.21 35.93
N SER A 300 -3.27 1.83 37.05
CA SER A 300 -4.24 2.91 37.01
C SER A 300 -3.68 4.16 36.32
N LEU A 301 -4.36 4.59 35.25
CA LEU A 301 -4.01 5.78 34.48
C LEU A 301 -5.27 6.63 34.34
N ARG A 302 -5.32 7.78 35.02
CA ARG A 302 -6.47 8.70 34.99
C ARG A 302 -6.07 10.06 34.44
N CYS A 303 -7.02 10.74 33.80
CA CYS A 303 -6.83 12.09 33.31
C CYS A 303 -6.74 13.09 34.47
N TYR A 304 -5.67 13.87 34.54
CA TYR A 304 -5.50 14.89 35.58
C TYR A 304 -6.63 15.94 35.65
N VAL A 305 -7.32 16.21 34.53
CA VAL A 305 -8.31 17.31 34.45
C VAL A 305 -9.72 16.85 34.80
N CYS A 306 -10.07 15.60 34.49
CA CYS A 306 -11.47 15.12 34.58
C CYS A 306 -11.59 13.72 35.19
N ASP A 307 -10.49 13.17 35.72
CA ASP A 307 -10.39 11.85 36.34
C ASP A 307 -10.86 10.67 35.48
N ALA A 308 -11.05 10.89 34.18
CA ALA A 308 -11.44 9.85 33.24
C ALA A 308 -10.41 8.72 33.21
N ASP A 309 -10.88 7.47 33.25
CA ASP A 309 -10.06 6.27 33.13
C ASP A 309 -9.46 6.16 31.71
N LEU A 310 -8.13 6.15 31.63
CA LEU A 310 -7.35 6.08 30.40
C LEU A 310 -6.74 4.69 30.18
N VAL A 311 -7.06 3.71 31.02
CA VAL A 311 -6.55 2.35 30.89
C VAL A 311 -7.27 1.61 29.75
N ASP A 312 -6.49 1.03 28.82
CA ASP A 312 -7.04 0.14 27.79
C ASP A 312 -7.34 -1.22 28.45
N LYS A 313 -8.54 -1.35 29.05
CA LYS A 313 -9.04 -2.64 29.53
C LYS A 313 -9.18 -3.58 28.34
N LYS A 314 -8.13 -4.33 28.03
CA LYS A 314 -8.18 -5.44 27.08
C LYS A 314 -9.27 -6.39 27.57
N SER A 315 -10.43 -6.37 26.91
CA SER A 315 -11.49 -7.33 27.19
C SER A 315 -10.91 -8.74 27.02
N ASN A 316 -10.71 -9.45 28.12
CA ASN A 316 -10.31 -10.85 28.15
C ASN A 316 -11.51 -11.73 27.77
N ASP A 317 -12.16 -11.41 26.65
CA ASP A 317 -13.39 -12.05 26.20
C ASP A 317 -13.06 -12.99 25.04
N LYS A 318 -12.93 -14.27 25.37
CA LYS A 318 -12.93 -15.39 24.43
C LYS A 318 -14.33 -15.48 23.79
N GLY A 319 -14.65 -14.59 22.85
CA GLY A 319 -15.95 -14.57 22.18
C GLY A 319 -15.91 -13.82 20.84
N GLY A 320 -15.88 -14.56 19.74
CA GLY A 320 -15.65 -14.05 18.37
C GLY A 320 -16.69 -13.06 17.78
N LYS A 321 -17.66 -12.55 18.54
CA LYS A 321 -18.74 -11.67 18.05
C LYS A 321 -18.61 -10.18 18.43
N SER A 322 -17.89 -9.81 19.51
CA SER A 322 -17.75 -8.40 19.96
C SER A 322 -16.66 -7.61 19.23
N LYS A 323 -15.64 -8.31 18.69
CA LYS A 323 -14.43 -7.74 18.06
C LYS A 323 -14.69 -6.75 16.91
N LYS A 324 -15.87 -6.78 16.29
CA LYS A 324 -16.22 -5.92 15.15
C LYS A 324 -16.69 -4.52 15.58
N LYS A 325 -17.25 -4.37 16.78
CA LYS A 325 -17.80 -3.09 17.30
C LYS A 325 -16.71 -2.19 17.90
N ASP A 326 -15.65 -2.78 18.46
CA ASP A 326 -14.55 -2.03 19.09
C ASP A 326 -13.43 -1.60 18.12
N LYS A 327 -13.42 -2.11 16.88
CA LYS A 327 -12.42 -1.68 15.87
C LYS A 327 -12.48 -0.18 15.54
N TYR A 328 -13.62 0.46 15.80
CA TYR A 328 -13.86 1.87 15.47
C TYR A 328 -13.82 2.80 16.68
N LYS A 329 -13.73 2.27 17.91
CA LYS A 329 -13.63 3.11 19.10
C LYS A 329 -12.18 3.53 19.35
N VAL A 330 -12.01 4.78 19.76
CA VAL A 330 -10.71 5.30 20.18
C VAL A 330 -10.25 4.50 21.40
N LYS A 331 -9.08 3.86 21.28
CA LYS A 331 -8.48 3.16 22.42
C LYS A 331 -8.07 4.18 23.50
N PRO A 332 -8.47 3.98 24.76
CA PRO A 332 -8.03 4.81 25.87
C PRO A 332 -6.49 4.82 25.98
N GLY A 333 -5.95 5.93 26.47
CA GLY A 333 -4.52 6.06 26.72
C GLY A 333 -3.98 7.46 26.42
N LEU A 334 -2.66 7.58 26.43
CA LEU A 334 -1.96 8.83 26.18
C LEU A 334 -1.24 8.78 24.84
N VAL A 335 -1.38 9.85 24.05
CA VAL A 335 -0.67 9.99 22.78
C VAL A 335 0.06 11.31 22.72
N GLU A 336 1.33 11.27 22.35
CA GLU A 336 2.14 12.47 22.12
C GLU A 336 1.63 13.21 20.89
N LEU A 337 1.33 14.50 21.05
CA LEU A 337 0.96 15.36 19.94
C LEU A 337 2.21 15.66 19.13
N ARG A 338 2.15 15.39 17.83
CA ARG A 338 3.26 15.61 16.91
C ARG A 338 3.43 17.10 16.66
N SER A 339 4.54 17.65 17.14
CA SER A 339 4.94 19.05 16.96
C SER A 339 5.76 19.31 15.69
N GLU A 340 5.78 18.35 14.78
CA GLU A 340 6.69 18.37 13.63
C GLU A 340 6.21 19.36 12.56
N GLY A 341 7.17 20.06 11.94
CA GLY A 341 6.95 21.05 10.87
C GLY A 341 6.33 20.44 9.62
N THR A 342 6.47 21.12 8.48
CA THR A 342 5.82 20.84 7.19
C THR A 342 6.09 19.44 6.61
N GLY A 343 5.70 18.33 7.24
CA GLY A 343 5.77 16.96 6.70
C GLY A 343 7.16 16.39 6.36
N PHE A 344 8.19 17.23 6.21
CA PHE A 344 9.53 16.88 5.72
C PHE A 344 10.57 16.72 6.82
N SER A 345 10.22 16.99 8.08
CA SER A 345 11.17 16.95 9.18
C SER A 345 10.54 16.34 10.41
N ALA A 346 10.94 15.10 10.69
CA ALA A 346 10.58 14.42 11.92
C ALA A 346 11.38 14.95 13.11
N GLY A 347 10.83 14.80 14.32
CA GLY A 347 11.23 15.50 15.54
C GLY A 347 12.73 15.46 15.80
N GLY A 348 13.34 16.65 15.87
CA GLY A 348 14.76 16.82 16.14
C GLY A 348 15.67 16.82 14.92
N ALA A 349 15.17 16.45 13.73
CA ALA A 349 15.92 16.56 12.49
C ALA A 349 15.62 17.91 11.81
N ASN A 350 16.53 18.88 11.96
CA ASN A 350 16.46 20.14 11.21
C ASN A 350 16.98 19.98 9.77
N GLN A 351 17.00 18.76 9.20
CA GLN A 351 17.58 18.49 7.89
C GLN A 351 16.58 17.73 7.03
N VAL A 352 16.24 18.31 5.88
CA VAL A 352 15.45 17.64 4.84
C VAL A 352 16.41 17.00 3.87
N GLN A 353 16.17 15.73 3.56
CA GLN A 353 16.90 14.97 2.55
C GLN A 353 15.94 14.70 1.38
N ARG A 354 16.32 15.13 0.18
CA ARG A 354 15.64 14.71 -1.03
C ARG A 354 16.50 13.62 -1.67
N SER A 355 16.00 12.39 -1.74
CA SER A 355 16.65 11.32 -2.50
C SER A 355 16.47 11.57 -4.00
N GLY A 356 17.56 11.51 -4.76
CA GLY A 356 17.55 11.69 -6.20
C GLY A 356 18.67 10.91 -6.85
N VAL A 357 18.48 10.52 -8.11
CA VAL A 357 19.50 9.83 -8.89
C VAL A 357 20.44 10.88 -9.46
N ALA A 358 21.70 10.87 -9.04
CA ALA A 358 22.68 11.82 -9.50
C ALA A 358 22.82 11.75 -11.03
N PHE A 359 22.63 12.88 -11.70
CA PHE A 359 22.92 13.01 -13.12
C PHE A 359 24.43 12.85 -13.32
N GLN A 360 24.86 11.69 -13.83
CA GLN A 360 26.23 11.45 -14.27
C GLN A 360 26.31 11.81 -15.77
N CYS A 361 27.10 12.82 -16.10
CA CYS A 361 27.46 13.18 -17.48
C CYS A 361 28.83 12.64 -17.84
#